data_AF-A0A3N6H4P2-F1
#
_entry.id   AF-A0A3N6H4P2-F1
#
_cell.length_a   1.000
_cell.length_b   1.000
_cell.length_c   1.000
_cell.angle_alpha   90.00
_cell.angle_beta   90.00
_cell.angle_gamma   90.00
#
_symmetry.space_group_name_H-M   'P 1'
#
loop_
_entity.id
_entity.type
_entity.pdbx_description
1 polymer ?
#
loop_
_entity_poly.entity_id
_entity_poly.type
_entity_poly.pdbx_seq_one_letter_code
_entity_poly.pdbx_strand_id
1 'polypeptide(L)'
;MRAFLAARVWASVEGPRALFDRAVVWLVDDRVLLPGITTLTRLVAETRAQKMAELYRTLDAAVPGELRQAMRELLKVPHGKRVSELERLRSGPVRMSGAAMREALDRAREVRALGAGLVDTGGVPASRMAALARYGLGSKAPALRDLEETRKITGPRPGRAPLPALRSHPLPARLTAQHVRRSVPPRASGRHQHGPRR
;
A
#
# COMPACT_ATOMS: atom_id res chain seq x y z
N MET A 1 0.50 21.96 2.93
CA MET A 1 0.86 20.97 1.88
C MET A 1 1.53 19.68 2.38
N ARG A 2 2.75 19.67 2.94
CA ARG A 2 3.47 18.42 3.29
C ARG A 2 2.65 17.50 4.22
N ALA A 3 2.00 18.05 5.24
CA ALA A 3 1.11 17.31 6.13
C ALA A 3 -0.09 16.67 5.39
N PHE A 4 -0.68 17.39 4.43
CA PHE A 4 -1.76 16.89 3.58
C PHE A 4 -1.30 15.71 2.72
N LEU A 5 -0.16 15.84 2.04
CA LEU A 5 0.43 14.74 1.26
C LEU A 5 0.78 13.55 2.15
N ALA A 6 1.36 13.80 3.32
CA ALA A 6 1.71 12.76 4.28
C ALA A 6 0.48 11.98 4.75
N ALA A 7 -0.62 12.67 5.10
CA ALA A 7 -1.87 12.03 5.49
C ALA A 7 -2.45 11.15 4.38
N ARG A 8 -2.42 11.61 3.12
CA ARG A 8 -2.87 10.80 1.98
C ARG A 8 -1.97 9.60 1.72
N VAL A 9 -0.65 9.80 1.75
CA VAL A 9 0.30 8.69 1.62
C VAL A 9 0.12 7.72 2.78
N TRP A 10 -0.27 8.14 3.97
CA TRP A 10 -0.57 7.18 5.02
C TRP A 10 -1.84 6.39 4.70
N ALA A 11 -2.96 7.08 4.47
CA ALA A 11 -4.29 6.48 4.39
C ALA A 11 -4.60 5.71 3.10
N SER A 12 -3.95 6.06 1.98
CA SER A 12 -4.38 5.64 0.64
C SER A 12 -3.24 5.12 -0.23
N VAL A 13 -3.54 4.13 -1.07
CA VAL A 13 -2.59 3.54 -2.04
C VAL A 13 -2.63 4.32 -3.35
N GLU A 14 -2.29 5.61 -3.29
CA GLU A 14 -2.26 6.50 -4.45
C GLU A 14 -0.89 6.43 -5.17
N GLY A 15 -0.93 6.48 -6.51
CA GLY A 15 0.26 6.59 -7.34
C GLY A 15 0.86 8.00 -7.34
N PRO A 16 2.12 8.17 -7.80
CA PRO A 16 2.78 9.49 -7.82
C PRO A 16 2.01 10.56 -8.61
N ARG A 17 1.43 10.20 -9.75
CA ARG A 17 0.61 11.11 -10.56
C ARG A 17 -0.65 11.54 -9.83
N ALA A 18 -1.38 10.59 -9.23
CA ALA A 18 -2.58 10.92 -8.46
C ALA A 18 -2.24 11.86 -7.29
N LEU A 19 -1.17 11.60 -6.54
CA LEU A 19 -0.71 12.49 -5.46
C LEU A 19 -0.32 13.88 -5.96
N PHE A 20 0.32 13.96 -7.13
CA PHE A 20 0.63 15.23 -7.78
C PHE A 20 -0.65 16.01 -8.13
N ASP A 21 -1.60 15.37 -8.80
CA ASP A 21 -2.87 15.99 -9.19
C ASP A 21 -3.65 16.46 -7.94
N ARG A 22 -3.66 15.66 -6.87
CA ARG A 22 -4.25 16.06 -5.57
C ARG A 22 -3.52 17.25 -4.93
N ALA A 23 -2.21 17.33 -5.08
CA ALA A 23 -1.44 18.45 -4.57
C ALA A 23 -1.77 19.75 -5.34
N VAL A 24 -1.93 19.66 -6.67
CA VAL A 24 -2.37 20.79 -7.50
C VAL A 24 -3.74 21.28 -7.04
N VAL A 25 -4.72 20.39 -6.91
CA VAL A 25 -6.07 20.76 -6.43
C VAL A 25 -6.00 21.45 -5.07
N TRP A 26 -5.25 20.89 -4.11
CA TRP A 26 -5.11 21.50 -2.79
C TRP A 26 -4.49 22.91 -2.83
N LEU A 27 -3.49 23.16 -3.70
CA LEU A 27 -2.88 24.49 -3.84
C LEU A 27 -3.86 25.51 -4.42
N VAL A 28 -4.64 25.10 -5.42
CA VAL A 28 -5.66 25.96 -6.03
C VAL A 28 -6.74 26.31 -5.02
N ASP A 29 -7.24 25.32 -4.28
CA ASP A 29 -8.28 25.52 -3.26
C ASP A 29 -7.79 26.45 -2.12
N ASP A 30 -6.52 26.32 -1.72
CA ASP A 30 -5.89 27.12 -0.68
C ASP A 30 -5.34 28.48 -1.20
N ARG A 31 -5.59 28.80 -2.48
CA ARG A 31 -5.14 30.02 -3.18
C ARG A 31 -3.62 30.26 -3.12
N VAL A 32 -2.84 29.19 -3.10
CA VAL A 32 -1.37 29.22 -3.11
C VAL A 32 -0.87 29.24 -4.55
N LEU A 33 0.09 30.11 -4.86
CA LEU A 33 0.75 30.13 -6.17
C LEU A 33 1.37 28.76 -6.48
N LEU A 34 1.07 28.21 -7.66
CA LEU A 34 1.60 26.91 -8.06
C LEU A 34 3.13 26.98 -8.19
N PRO A 35 3.87 26.16 -7.43
CA PRO A 35 5.31 26.05 -7.63
C PRO A 35 5.59 25.36 -8.96
N GLY A 36 6.82 25.52 -9.48
CA GLY A 36 7.25 24.82 -10.69
C GLY A 36 7.01 23.32 -10.61
N ILE A 37 6.68 22.70 -11.75
CA ILE A 37 6.32 21.28 -11.86
C ILE A 37 7.38 20.35 -11.26
N THR A 38 8.66 20.69 -11.44
CA THR A 38 9.80 19.93 -10.91
C THR A 38 9.85 20.00 -9.39
N THR A 39 9.62 21.17 -8.81
CA THR A 39 9.53 21.39 -7.36
C THR A 39 8.40 20.58 -6.74
N LEU A 40 7.20 20.61 -7.34
CA LEU A 40 6.07 19.85 -6.83
C LEU A 40 6.28 18.34 -6.97
N THR A 41 6.83 17.88 -8.09
CA THR A 41 7.16 16.48 -8.32
C THR A 41 8.15 15.95 -7.28
N ARG A 42 9.22 16.73 -7.00
CA ARG A 42 10.21 16.39 -5.97
C ARG A 42 9.56 16.32 -4.59
N LEU A 43 8.72 17.30 -4.24
CA LEU A 43 8.01 17.33 -2.96
C LEU A 43 7.14 16.09 -2.74
N VAL A 44 6.39 15.67 -3.76
CA VAL A 44 5.56 14.46 -3.72
C VAL A 44 6.44 13.22 -3.56
N ALA A 45 7.52 13.11 -4.33
CA ALA A 45 8.44 11.97 -4.26
C ALA A 45 9.11 11.84 -2.88
N GLU A 46 9.63 12.94 -2.32
CA GLU A 46 10.24 12.99 -0.99
C GLU A 46 9.24 12.58 0.10
N THR A 47 8.05 13.20 0.09
CA THR A 47 7.02 12.93 1.12
C THR A 47 6.56 11.48 1.06
N ARG A 48 6.38 10.94 -0.16
CA ARG A 48 6.02 9.54 -0.35
C ARG A 48 7.08 8.61 0.20
N ALA A 49 8.36 8.87 -0.10
CA ALA A 49 9.45 8.03 0.35
C ALA A 49 9.61 8.05 1.87
N GLN A 50 9.52 9.23 2.49
CA GLN A 50 9.57 9.37 3.95
C GLN A 50 8.47 8.56 4.63
N LYS A 51 7.22 8.68 4.17
CA LYS A 51 6.08 7.97 4.77
C LYS A 51 6.10 6.47 4.50
N MET A 52 6.62 6.03 3.35
CA MET A 52 6.85 4.61 3.09
C MET A 52 7.95 4.04 3.98
N ALA A 53 9.03 4.78 4.23
CA ALA A 53 10.09 4.36 5.15
C ALA A 53 9.57 4.24 6.60
N GLU A 54 8.72 5.17 7.04
CA GLU A 54 8.04 5.10 8.33
C GLU A 54 7.10 3.89 8.44
N LEU A 55 6.31 3.61 7.39
CA LEU A 55 5.47 2.42 7.30
C LEU A 55 6.29 1.14 7.49
N TYR A 56 7.40 1.00 6.76
CA TYR A 56 8.23 -0.20 6.85
C TYR A 56 8.91 -0.33 8.21
N ARG A 57 9.38 0.77 8.82
CA ARG A 57 9.94 0.74 10.17
C ARG A 57 8.92 0.32 11.21
N THR A 58 7.68 0.81 11.09
CA THR A 58 6.59 0.43 11.99
C THR A 58 6.31 -1.07 11.92
N LEU A 59 6.24 -1.63 10.71
CA LEU A 59 6.03 -3.06 10.51
C LEU A 59 7.22 -3.90 10.97
N ASP A 60 8.45 -3.47 10.66
CA ASP A 60 9.64 -4.21 11.08
C ASP A 60 9.77 -4.24 12.61
N ALA A 61 9.47 -3.12 13.30
CA ALA A 61 9.48 -3.08 14.76
C ALA A 61 8.42 -4.00 15.39
N ALA A 62 7.28 -4.20 14.72
CA ALA A 62 6.21 -5.07 15.20
C ALA A 62 6.49 -6.57 15.00
N VAL A 63 7.39 -6.95 14.10
CA VAL A 63 7.65 -8.36 13.74
C VAL A 63 8.67 -9.00 14.69
N PRO A 64 8.31 -10.07 15.43
CA PRO A 64 9.24 -10.81 16.30
C PRO A 64 10.44 -11.39 15.54
N GLY A 65 11.57 -11.52 16.24
CA GLY A 65 12.82 -12.07 15.67
C GLY A 65 12.65 -13.45 15.04
N GLU A 66 11.96 -14.34 15.74
CA GLU A 66 11.67 -15.72 15.30
C GLU A 66 10.82 -15.74 14.03
N LEU A 67 9.73 -14.95 14.00
CA LEU A 67 8.89 -14.81 12.81
C LEU A 67 9.70 -14.29 11.62
N ARG A 68 10.54 -13.28 11.86
CA ARG A 68 11.41 -12.73 10.81
C ARG A 68 12.36 -13.79 10.25
N GLN A 69 12.93 -14.65 11.09
CA GLN A 69 13.77 -15.75 10.64
C GLN A 69 12.96 -16.79 9.85
N ALA A 70 11.80 -17.20 10.37
CA ALA A 70 10.91 -18.14 9.68
C ALA A 70 10.53 -17.62 8.29
N MET A 71 10.15 -16.34 8.17
CA MET A 71 9.82 -15.71 6.89
C MET A 71 11.00 -15.72 5.91
N ARG A 72 12.25 -15.53 6.38
CA ARG A 72 13.45 -15.64 5.54
C ARG A 72 13.69 -17.05 5.05
N GLU A 73 13.53 -18.05 5.91
CA GLU A 73 13.68 -19.46 5.51
C GLU A 73 12.67 -19.84 4.43
N LEU A 74 11.46 -19.27 4.47
CA LEU A 74 10.46 -19.52 3.43
C LEU A 74 10.89 -19.09 2.02
N LEU A 75 11.83 -18.14 1.90
CA LEU A 75 12.33 -17.63 0.64
C LEU A 75 13.45 -18.49 0.03
N LYS A 76 13.98 -19.46 0.78
CA LYS A 76 15.01 -20.37 0.30
C LYS A 76 14.39 -21.55 -0.43
N VAL A 77 15.16 -22.11 -1.36
CA VAL A 77 14.82 -23.36 -2.03
C VAL A 77 15.57 -24.48 -1.31
N PRO A 78 14.87 -25.44 -0.67
CA PRO A 78 15.53 -26.56 -0.02
C PRO A 78 16.31 -27.43 -1.01
N HIS A 79 17.36 -28.10 -0.53
CA HIS A 79 18.16 -29.00 -1.37
C HIS A 79 17.28 -30.09 -2.00
N GLY A 80 17.43 -30.33 -3.30
CA GLY A 80 16.63 -31.30 -4.05
C GLY A 80 15.19 -30.88 -4.36
N LYS A 81 14.79 -29.64 -4.05
CA LYS A 81 13.49 -29.06 -4.44
C LYS A 81 13.67 -28.02 -5.55
N ARG A 82 12.62 -27.85 -6.37
CA ARG A 82 12.59 -26.85 -7.47
C ARG A 82 11.89 -25.55 -7.07
N VAL A 83 11.16 -25.55 -5.96
CA VAL A 83 10.36 -24.41 -5.49
C VAL A 83 10.67 -24.12 -4.03
N SER A 84 10.58 -22.85 -3.64
CA SER A 84 10.72 -22.42 -2.25
C SER A 84 9.51 -22.83 -1.41
N GLU A 85 9.70 -22.93 -0.10
CA GLU A 85 8.63 -23.20 0.86
C GLU A 85 7.46 -22.21 0.71
N LEU A 86 7.75 -20.92 0.49
CA LEU A 86 6.73 -19.88 0.23
C LEU A 86 5.81 -20.25 -0.96
N GLU A 87 6.39 -20.79 -2.03
CA GLU A 87 5.64 -21.11 -3.24
C GLU A 87 4.82 -22.40 -3.05
N ARG A 88 5.34 -23.37 -2.26
CA ARG A 88 4.54 -24.53 -1.83
C ARG A 88 3.32 -24.07 -1.03
N LEU A 89 3.52 -23.19 -0.05
CA LEU A 89 2.44 -22.70 0.80
C LEU A 89 1.38 -21.91 0.02
N ARG A 90 1.79 -21.17 -1.02
CA ARG A 90 0.86 -20.40 -1.88
C ARG A 90 0.08 -21.26 -2.87
N SER A 91 0.58 -22.45 -3.22
CA SER A 91 0.00 -23.24 -4.31
C SER A 91 -1.45 -23.64 -4.02
N GLY A 92 -2.36 -23.56 -4.99
CA GLY A 92 -3.71 -24.09 -4.82
C GLY A 92 -3.75 -25.62 -4.94
N PRO A 93 -4.83 -26.29 -4.51
CA PRO A 93 -5.08 -27.68 -4.91
C PRO A 93 -5.25 -27.74 -6.43
N VAL A 94 -4.50 -28.63 -7.09
CA VAL A 94 -4.49 -28.76 -8.57
C VAL A 94 -5.67 -29.59 -9.09
N ARG A 95 -6.26 -30.43 -8.23
CA ARG A 95 -7.42 -31.27 -8.54
C ARG A 95 -8.41 -31.23 -7.39
N MET A 96 -9.70 -31.29 -7.70
CA MET A 96 -10.76 -31.37 -6.68
C MET A 96 -10.95 -32.81 -6.21
N SER A 97 -10.02 -33.30 -5.40
CA SER A 97 -10.12 -34.59 -4.71
C SER A 97 -10.08 -34.39 -3.20
N GLY A 98 -10.66 -35.33 -2.44
CA GLY A 98 -10.62 -35.26 -0.98
C GLY A 98 -9.19 -35.22 -0.41
N ALA A 99 -8.25 -35.92 -1.04
CA ALA A 99 -6.83 -35.89 -0.65
C ALA A 99 -6.20 -34.51 -0.91
N ALA A 100 -6.41 -33.93 -2.10
CA ALA A 100 -5.88 -32.61 -2.44
C ALA A 100 -6.48 -31.49 -1.56
N MET A 101 -7.74 -31.63 -1.14
CA MET A 101 -8.37 -30.70 -0.20
C MET A 101 -7.77 -30.80 1.20
N ARG A 102 -7.47 -32.02 1.68
CA ARG A 102 -6.75 -32.22 2.96
C ARG A 102 -5.37 -31.56 2.93
N GLU A 103 -4.59 -31.81 1.90
CA GLU A 103 -3.27 -31.19 1.72
C GLU A 103 -3.33 -29.65 1.64
N ALA A 104 -4.38 -29.10 1.02
CA ALA A 104 -4.59 -27.65 1.01
C ALA A 104 -4.91 -27.09 2.41
N LEU A 105 -5.71 -27.81 3.20
CA LEU A 105 -6.03 -27.41 4.57
C LEU A 105 -4.80 -27.51 5.48
N ASP A 106 -3.99 -28.55 5.34
CA ASP A 106 -2.75 -28.70 6.12
C ASP A 106 -1.76 -27.58 5.82
N ARG A 107 -1.63 -27.17 4.56
CA ARG A 107 -0.84 -25.97 4.20
C ARG A 107 -1.43 -24.68 4.76
N ALA A 108 -2.75 -24.55 4.81
CA ALA A 108 -3.38 -23.41 5.47
C ALA A 108 -3.11 -23.39 6.99
N ARG A 109 -3.03 -24.57 7.64
CA ARG A 109 -2.59 -24.70 9.04
C ARG A 109 -1.13 -24.32 9.20
N GLU A 110 -0.23 -24.76 8.31
CA GLU A 110 1.18 -24.33 8.28
C GLU A 110 1.28 -22.79 8.20
N VAL A 111 0.55 -22.16 7.28
CA VAL A 111 0.53 -20.69 7.14
C VAL A 111 0.03 -20.02 8.42
N ARG A 112 -1.03 -20.54 9.05
CA ARG A 112 -1.55 -20.01 10.31
C ARG A 112 -0.55 -20.17 11.46
N ALA A 113 0.15 -21.30 11.51
CA ALA A 113 1.16 -21.62 12.53
C ALA A 113 2.39 -20.69 12.48
N LEU A 114 2.66 -20.04 11.34
CA LEU A 114 3.68 -18.99 11.26
C LEU A 114 3.39 -17.83 12.22
N GLY A 115 2.14 -17.61 12.64
CA GLY A 115 1.81 -16.56 13.61
C GLY A 115 1.86 -15.13 13.05
N ALA A 116 2.03 -14.95 11.74
CA ALA A 116 2.04 -13.63 11.10
C ALA A 116 0.75 -12.82 11.32
N GLY A 117 -0.38 -13.50 11.52
CA GLY A 117 -1.67 -12.86 11.84
C GLY A 117 -1.77 -12.31 13.27
N LEU A 118 -0.81 -12.64 14.15
CA LEU A 118 -0.75 -12.15 15.53
C LEU A 118 0.10 -10.88 15.66
N VAL A 119 0.78 -10.46 14.58
CA VAL A 119 1.58 -9.24 14.57
C VAL A 119 0.66 -8.04 14.71
N ASP A 120 0.95 -7.17 15.68
CA ASP A 120 0.22 -5.93 15.85
C ASP A 120 0.47 -5.01 14.65
N THR A 121 -0.60 -4.80 13.88
CA THR A 121 -0.60 -3.92 12.71
C THR A 121 -1.54 -2.74 12.89
N GLY A 122 -2.01 -2.48 14.12
CA GLY A 122 -2.96 -1.41 14.43
C GLY A 122 -2.47 -0.01 14.04
N GLY A 123 -1.14 0.19 14.01
CA GLY A 123 -0.54 1.42 13.52
C GLY A 123 -0.65 1.63 12.01
N VAL A 124 -0.93 0.59 11.22
CA VAL A 124 -0.89 0.63 9.76
C VAL A 124 -2.29 0.60 9.15
N PRO A 125 -2.63 1.50 8.21
CA PRO A 125 -3.93 1.47 7.55
C PRO A 125 -4.20 0.16 6.81
N ALA A 126 -5.42 -0.36 6.91
CA ALA A 126 -5.82 -1.62 6.26
C ALA A 126 -5.60 -1.62 4.73
N SER A 127 -5.76 -0.47 4.08
CA SER A 127 -5.47 -0.29 2.65
C SER A 127 -3.99 -0.56 2.31
N ARG A 128 -3.07 -0.17 3.21
CA ARG A 128 -1.63 -0.41 3.09
C ARG A 128 -1.30 -1.87 3.33
N MET A 129 -1.87 -2.48 4.37
CA MET A 129 -1.74 -3.92 4.61
C MET A 129 -2.24 -4.75 3.43
N ALA A 130 -3.41 -4.42 2.87
CA ALA A 130 -3.95 -5.09 1.69
C ALA A 130 -3.04 -4.94 0.46
N ALA A 131 -2.46 -3.76 0.24
CA ALA A 131 -1.53 -3.57 -0.87
C ALA A 131 -0.24 -4.37 -0.70
N LEU A 132 0.33 -4.43 0.51
CA LEU A 132 1.50 -5.25 0.82
C LEU A 132 1.20 -6.74 0.66
N ALA A 133 0.03 -7.18 1.12
CA ALA A 133 -0.42 -8.57 0.95
C ALA A 133 -0.56 -8.93 -0.53
N ARG A 134 -1.19 -8.07 -1.35
CA ARG A 134 -1.28 -8.27 -2.81
C ARG A 134 0.10 -8.33 -3.47
N TYR A 135 1.01 -7.44 -3.07
CA TYR A 135 2.37 -7.45 -3.58
C TYR A 135 3.11 -8.75 -3.24
N GLY A 136 3.01 -9.20 -1.99
CA GLY A 136 3.58 -10.48 -1.55
C GLY A 136 2.98 -11.67 -2.30
N LEU A 137 1.66 -11.68 -2.50
CA LEU A 137 0.95 -12.71 -3.26
C LEU A 137 1.34 -12.74 -4.74
N GLY A 138 1.78 -11.63 -5.34
CA GLY A 138 2.22 -11.58 -6.74
C GLY A 138 3.72 -11.83 -6.95
N SER A 139 4.53 -11.71 -5.90
CA SER A 139 5.99 -11.73 -6.01
C SER A 139 6.56 -13.14 -5.81
N LYS A 140 7.63 -13.48 -6.55
CA LYS A 140 8.37 -14.74 -6.38
C LYS A 140 9.41 -14.61 -5.27
N ALA A 141 9.79 -15.73 -4.66
CA ALA A 141 10.76 -15.76 -3.57
C ALA A 141 12.11 -15.08 -3.87
N PRO A 142 12.73 -15.21 -5.08
CA PRO A 142 13.95 -14.47 -5.42
C PRO A 142 13.74 -12.95 -5.38
N ALA A 143 12.68 -12.44 -6.02
CA ALA A 143 12.39 -11.00 -6.04
C ALA A 143 12.16 -10.43 -4.62
N LEU A 144 11.53 -11.20 -3.73
CA LEU A 144 11.34 -10.79 -2.34
C LEU A 144 12.65 -10.79 -1.53
N ARG A 145 13.56 -11.72 -1.83
CA ARG A 145 14.90 -11.78 -1.22
C ARG A 145 15.75 -10.60 -1.67
N ASP A 146 15.74 -10.27 -2.96
CA ASP A 146 16.49 -9.15 -3.51
C ASP A 146 16.05 -7.81 -2.91
N LEU A 147 14.77 -7.68 -2.54
CA LEU A 147 14.27 -6.50 -1.81
C LEU A 147 14.83 -6.43 -0.39
N GLU A 148 14.99 -7.56 0.29
CA GLU A 148 15.63 -7.61 1.60
C GLU A 148 17.08 -7.16 1.50
N GLU A 149 17.83 -7.66 0.52
CA GLU A 149 19.23 -7.31 0.28
C GLU A 149 19.37 -5.85 -0.15
N THR A 150 18.52 -5.37 -1.06
CA THR A 150 18.51 -3.98 -1.50
C THR A 150 18.18 -3.03 -0.34
N ARG A 151 17.25 -3.40 0.55
CA ARG A 151 16.91 -2.62 1.75
C ARG A 151 17.98 -2.70 2.85
N LYS A 152 18.77 -3.77 2.90
CA LYS A 152 19.93 -3.93 3.81
C LYS A 152 21.14 -3.13 3.33
N ILE A 153 21.47 -3.22 2.04
CA ILE A 153 22.59 -2.48 1.41
C ILE A 153 22.25 -0.99 1.30
N THR A 154 20.98 -0.67 1.10
CA THR A 154 20.48 0.69 0.98
C THR A 154 19.44 0.91 2.07
N GLY A 155 19.84 1.45 3.22
CA GLY A 155 18.88 2.07 4.16
C GLY A 155 17.89 2.95 3.38
N PRO A 156 16.62 3.10 3.82
CA PRO A 156 15.48 3.36 2.96
C PRO A 156 15.73 4.55 2.01
N ARG A 157 16.01 4.27 0.73
CA ARG A 157 16.11 5.30 -0.30
C ARG A 157 14.81 5.44 -1.09
N PRO A 158 14.40 6.68 -1.43
CA PRO A 158 13.33 6.96 -2.37
C PRO A 158 13.64 6.35 -3.73
N GLY A 159 12.58 6.06 -4.49
CA GLY A 159 12.62 5.28 -5.72
C GLY A 159 13.64 5.72 -6.77
N ARG A 160 14.21 4.72 -7.42
CA ARG A 160 14.59 4.81 -8.84
C ARG A 160 13.60 3.98 -9.63
N ALA A 161 12.61 4.65 -10.19
CA ALA A 161 12.11 4.30 -11.52
C ALA A 161 12.39 5.55 -12.38
N PRO A 162 13.12 5.43 -13.50
CA PRO A 162 13.19 6.55 -14.43
C PRO A 162 11.77 6.85 -14.89
N LEU A 163 11.31 8.08 -14.65
CA LEU A 163 10.13 8.60 -15.32
C LEU A 163 10.40 8.49 -16.83
N PRO A 164 9.53 7.84 -17.63
CA PRO A 164 9.65 7.97 -19.07
C PRO A 164 9.56 9.45 -19.41
N ALA A 165 10.53 9.95 -20.18
CA ALA A 165 10.58 11.32 -20.63
C ALA A 165 9.22 11.70 -21.23
N LEU A 166 8.50 12.59 -20.55
CA LEU A 166 7.29 13.20 -21.07
C LEU A 166 7.73 14.05 -22.26
N ARG A 167 7.65 13.49 -23.47
CA ARG A 167 7.67 14.26 -24.70
C ARG A 167 6.54 15.28 -24.59
N SER A 168 6.92 16.54 -24.61
CA SER A 168 6.04 17.69 -24.71
C SER A 168 5.15 17.53 -25.94
N HIS A 169 3.90 17.14 -25.72
CA HIS A 169 2.81 17.33 -26.65
C HIS A 169 1.87 18.39 -26.06
N PRO A 170 1.46 19.39 -26.85
CA PRO A 170 0.55 20.43 -26.37
C PRO A 170 -0.82 19.82 -26.05
N LEU A 171 -1.38 20.23 -24.90
CA LEU A 171 -2.74 19.90 -24.49
C LEU A 171 -3.75 20.45 -25.52
N PRO A 172 -4.72 19.66 -26.01
CA PRO A 172 -5.86 20.23 -26.71
C PRO A 172 -6.78 20.90 -25.69
N ALA A 173 -7.21 22.10 -26.05
CA ALA A 173 -8.16 22.89 -25.30
C ALA A 173 -9.58 22.33 -25.44
N ARG A 174 -10.32 22.38 -24.33
CA ARG A 174 -11.80 22.40 -24.18
C ARG A 174 -12.59 21.09 -24.26
N LEU A 175 -13.76 21.19 -23.59
CA LEU A 175 -14.94 20.32 -23.50
C LEU A 175 -14.85 19.25 -22.41
N THR A 176 -15.75 19.12 -21.43
CA THR A 176 -17.02 19.79 -21.09
C THR A 176 -17.38 19.38 -19.67
N ALA A 177 -18.16 20.21 -18.98
CA ALA A 177 -18.88 19.84 -17.76
C ALA A 177 -19.67 18.53 -17.95
N GLN A 178 -19.56 17.57 -17.02
CA GLN A 178 -20.68 16.93 -16.30
C GLN A 178 -20.19 15.80 -15.39
N HIS A 179 -20.93 15.56 -14.30
CA HIS A 179 -20.90 14.39 -13.41
C HIS A 179 -19.75 14.23 -12.41
N VAL A 180 -19.86 14.93 -11.26
CA VAL A 180 -19.82 14.26 -9.94
C VAL A 180 -20.75 15.01 -8.98
N ARG A 181 -22.01 14.59 -8.89
CA ARG A 181 -22.84 14.75 -7.68
C ARG A 181 -23.13 13.34 -7.15
N ARG A 182 -23.28 13.27 -5.82
CA ARG A 182 -23.42 12.09 -4.94
C ARG A 182 -22.04 11.61 -4.49
N SER A 183 -21.66 11.70 -3.22
CA SER A 183 -22.44 11.39 -2.03
C SER A 183 -21.83 12.03 -0.77
N VAL A 184 -22.61 12.87 -0.08
CA VAL A 184 -22.40 13.21 1.34
C VAL A 184 -23.80 13.27 1.96
N PRO A 185 -24.11 12.51 3.03
CA PRO A 185 -25.41 12.58 3.70
C PRO A 185 -25.49 13.85 4.57
N PRO A 186 -26.67 14.48 4.71
CA PRO A 186 -26.81 15.67 5.54
C PRO A 186 -26.85 15.31 7.03
N ARG A 187 -26.16 16.12 7.82
CA ARG A 187 -26.24 16.15 9.29
C ARG A 187 -27.67 16.51 9.71
N ALA A 188 -28.27 15.68 10.56
CA ALA A 188 -29.49 16.03 11.28
C ALA A 188 -29.14 16.98 12.44
N SER A 189 -29.62 18.22 12.38
CA SER A 189 -29.63 19.17 13.49
C SER A 189 -31.07 19.52 13.85
N GLY A 190 -31.42 19.32 15.13
CA GLY A 190 -32.35 20.15 15.89
C GLY A 190 -33.85 20.08 15.55
N ARG A 191 -34.58 19.15 16.19
CA ARG A 191 -36.02 19.35 16.40
C ARG A 191 -36.21 20.37 17.53
N HIS A 192 -36.74 21.53 17.17
CA HIS A 192 -37.38 22.46 18.09
C HIS A 192 -38.57 21.79 18.76
N GLN A 193 -38.56 21.76 20.08
CA GLN A 193 -39.76 21.58 20.89
C GLN A 193 -40.51 22.91 20.95
N HIS A 194 -41.77 22.93 20.51
CA HIS A 194 -42.74 23.94 20.89
C HIS A 194 -44.10 23.25 21.03
N GLY A 195 -44.47 22.94 22.27
CA GLY A 195 -45.86 22.80 22.65
C GLY A 195 -46.38 24.18 23.10
N PRO A 196 -47.69 24.41 22.97
CA PRO A 196 -48.37 25.08 24.06
C PRO A 196 -49.62 24.34 24.51
N ARG A 197 -49.89 24.55 25.80
CA ARG A 197 -51.00 24.10 26.61
C ARG A 197 -52.34 24.66 26.11
N ARG A 198 -53.40 23.85 26.16
CA ARG A 198 -54.52 23.97 27.11
C ARG A 198 -55.39 22.71 27.05
#